data_AF-A0A444UZJ1-F1
#
_entry.id   AF-A0A444UZJ1-F1
#
_cell.length_a   1.000
_cell.length_b   1.000
_cell.length_c   1.000
_cell.angle_alpha   90.00
_cell.angle_beta   90.00
_cell.angle_gamma   90.00
#
_symmetry.space_group_name_H-M   'P 1'
#
loop_
_entity.id
_entity.type
_entity.pdbx_description
1 polymer ?
#
loop_
_entity_poly.entity_id
_entity_poly.type
_entity_poly.pdbx_seq_one_letter_code
_entity_poly.pdbx_strand_id
1 'polypeptide(L)' 'MPDEQREGLQEELIDIILQVLLGNPQLHYYQGYHDIVVTFLLVVGEKLATALVEKLSTHHLRYERGFSSSV' A
#
# COMPACT_ATOMS: atom_id res chain seq x y z
N MET A 1 0.79 23.27 0.26
CA MET A 1 1.79 22.72 1.20
C MET A 1 3.13 23.35 0.87
N PRO A 2 3.94 23.74 1.87
CA PRO A 2 5.36 24.07 1.67
C PRO A 2 6.08 22.88 1.03
N ASP A 3 7.08 23.12 0.19
CA ASP A 3 7.72 22.06 -0.60
C ASP A 3 8.44 21.00 0.26
N GLU A 4 9.08 21.39 1.37
CA GLU A 4 9.70 20.45 2.33
C GLU A 4 8.69 19.45 2.94
N GLN A 5 7.46 19.92 3.21
CA GLN A 5 6.42 19.05 3.76
C GLN A 5 5.93 18.03 2.71
N ARG A 6 6.01 18.39 1.42
CA ARG A 6 5.65 17.50 0.32
C ARG A 6 6.72 16.43 0.11
N GLU A 7 7.99 16.80 0.26
CA GLU A 7 9.11 15.87 0.17
C GLU A 7 9.05 14.82 1.29
N GLY A 8 8.82 15.25 2.54
CA GLY A 8 8.66 14.30 3.66
C GLY A 8 7.50 13.32 3.46
N LEU A 9 6.35 13.79 2.96
CA LEU A 9 5.21 12.92 2.65
C LEU A 9 5.48 11.96 1.48
N GLN A 10 6.32 12.35 0.52
CA GLN A 10 6.73 11.48 -0.57
C GLN A 10 7.67 10.37 -0.07
N GLU A 11 8.61 10.69 0.82
CA GLU A 11 9.47 9.70 1.46
C GLU A 11 8.64 8.71 2.28
N GLU A 12 7.74 9.20 3.14
CA GLU A 12 6.82 8.35 3.92
C GLU A 12 5.95 7.46 3.01
N LEU A 13 5.43 8.01 1.91
CA LEU A 13 4.64 7.25 0.94
C LEU A 13 5.45 6.11 0.31
N ILE A 14 6.69 6.39 -0.10
CA ILE A 14 7.58 5.40 -0.70
C ILE A 14 7.90 4.31 0.32
N ASP A 15 8.23 4.69 1.56
CA ASP A 15 8.54 3.75 2.63
C ASP A 15 7.38 2.81 2.92
N ILE A 16 6.15 3.32 2.99
CA ILE A 16 4.95 2.49 3.20
C ILE A 16 4.76 1.50 2.04
N ILE A 17 4.88 1.96 0.79
CA ILE A 17 4.73 1.11 -0.39
C ILE A 17 5.78 -0.01 -0.38
N LEU A 18 7.04 0.33 -0.12
CA LEU A 18 8.13 -0.63 -0.09
C LEU A 18 7.98 -1.64 1.04
N GLN A 19 7.62 -1.19 2.26
CA GLN A 19 7.38 -2.08 3.40
C GLN A 19 6.30 -3.11 3.08
N VAL A 20 5.17 -2.68 2.50
CA VAL A 20 4.06 -3.58 2.15
C VAL A 20 4.44 -4.58 1.07
N LEU A 21 5.14 -4.14 0.01
CA LEU A 21 5.55 -5.02 -1.10
C LEU A 21 6.65 -6.00 -0.70
N LEU A 22 7.64 -5.56 0.10
CA LEU A 22 8.71 -6.41 0.60
C LEU A 22 8.19 -7.47 1.58
N GLY A 23 7.22 -7.12 2.43
CA GLY A 23 6.58 -8.06 3.35
C GLY A 23 5.66 -9.07 2.65
N ASN A 24 5.23 -8.77 1.42
CA ASN A 24 4.22 -9.55 0.71
C ASN A 24 4.64 -9.75 -0.77
N PRO A 25 5.60 -10.64 -1.06
CA PRO A 25 6.17 -10.84 -2.40
C PRO A 25 5.15 -11.30 -3.46
N GLN A 26 3.97 -11.73 -3.05
CA GLN A 26 2.83 -12.05 -3.91
C GLN A 26 2.08 -10.81 -4.44
N LEU A 27 2.31 -9.64 -3.83
CA LEU A 27 1.72 -8.38 -4.26
C LEU A 27 2.56 -7.76 -5.38
N HIS A 28 1.88 -7.21 -6.36
CA HIS A 28 2.50 -6.43 -7.41
C HIS A 28 2.04 -4.98 -7.31
N TYR A 29 2.98 -4.06 -7.49
CA TYR A 29 2.63 -2.65 -7.62
C TYR A 29 1.79 -2.45 -8.88
N TYR A 30 0.60 -1.88 -8.72
CA TYR A 30 -0.28 -1.52 -9.83
C TYR A 30 -0.44 0.00 -9.93
N GLN A 31 -0.72 0.48 -11.13
CA GLN A 31 -0.91 1.91 -11.39
C GLN A 31 -2.13 2.43 -10.61
N GLY A 32 -1.92 3.46 -9.80
CA GLY A 32 -2.93 4.01 -8.87
C GLY A 32 -2.81 3.49 -7.43
N TYR A 33 -1.91 2.54 -7.14
CA TYR A 33 -1.69 2.05 -5.77
C TYR A 33 -1.22 3.18 -4.83
N HIS A 34 -0.34 4.05 -5.30
CA HIS A 34 0.14 5.19 -4.52
C HIS A 34 -0.99 6.16 -4.14
N ASP A 35 -2.01 6.35 -4.98
CA ASP A 35 -3.16 7.21 -4.68
C ASP A 35 -3.98 6.66 -3.50
N ILE A 36 -4.06 5.34 -3.39
CA ILE A 36 -4.69 4.67 -2.25
C ILE A 36 -3.83 4.88 -1.01
N VAL A 37 -2.52 4.58 -1.09
CA VAL A 37 -1.61 4.71 0.06
C VAL A 37 -1.53 6.15 0.57
N VAL A 38 -1.44 7.15 -0.31
CA VAL A 38 -1.38 8.56 0.09
C VAL A 38 -2.68 9.02 0.75
N THR A 39 -3.84 8.48 0.36
CA THR A 39 -5.11 8.77 1.03
C THR A 39 -5.09 8.28 2.48
N PHE A 40 -4.58 7.08 2.74
CA PHE A 40 -4.40 6.59 4.11
C PHE A 40 -3.35 7.40 4.86
N LEU A 41 -2.21 7.71 4.23
CA LEU A 41 -1.14 8.51 4.84
C LEU A 41 -1.66 9.87 5.32
N LEU A 42 -2.43 10.57 4.48
CA LEU A 42 -2.95 11.90 4.79
C LEU A 42 -4.06 11.89 5.86
N VAL A 43 -4.79 10.77 6.03
CA VAL A 43 -5.93 10.67 6.97
C VAL A 43 -5.50 10.10 8.32
N VAL A 44 -4.64 9.08 8.32
CA VAL A 44 -4.30 8.32 9.53
C VAL A 44 -2.82 8.34 9.91
N GLY A 45 -1.97 8.93 9.08
CA GLY A 45 -0.51 8.95 9.27
C GLY A 45 0.16 7.61 8.94
N GLU A 46 1.49 7.66 8.84
CA GLU A 46 2.36 6.58 8.35
C GLU A 46 2.08 5.21 9.02
N LYS A 47 2.22 5.11 10.34
CA LYS A 47 2.13 3.83 11.06
C LYS A 47 0.81 3.09 10.84
N LEU A 48 -0.31 3.82 10.89
CA LEU A 48 -1.62 3.21 10.70
C LEU A 48 -1.88 2.95 9.21
N ALA A 49 -1.39 3.83 8.32
CA ALA A 49 -1.47 3.63 6.88
C ALA A 49 -0.78 2.34 6.46
N THR A 50 0.45 2.04 6.94
CA THR A 50 1.15 0.77 6.65
C THR A 50 0.31 -0.44 7.02
N ALA A 51 -0.19 -0.50 8.26
CA ALA A 51 -0.96 -1.65 8.74
C ALA A 51 -2.30 -1.83 7.99
N LEU A 52 -2.98 -0.74 7.66
CA LEU A 52 -4.25 -0.77 6.92
C LEU A 52 -4.04 -1.17 5.46
N VAL A 53 -3.06 -0.57 4.79
CA VAL A 53 -2.71 -0.86 3.39
C VAL A 53 -2.23 -2.30 3.26
N GLU A 54 -1.39 -2.80 4.16
CA GLU A 54 -0.98 -4.20 4.16
C GLU A 54 -2.18 -5.16 4.27
N LYS A 55 -3.08 -4.89 5.22
CA LYS A 55 -4.27 -5.73 5.41
C LYS A 55 -5.22 -5.65 4.20
N LEU A 56 -5.41 -4.46 3.64
CA LEU A 56 -6.23 -4.24 2.46
C LEU A 56 -5.65 -4.99 1.25
N SER A 57 -4.36 -4.83 0.99
CA SER A 57 -3.67 -5.47 -0.13
C SER A 57 -3.66 -7.00 0.00
N THR A 58 -3.47 -7.55 1.19
CA THR A 58 -3.46 -9.02 1.42
C THR A 58 -4.85 -9.67 1.43
N HIS A 59 -5.93 -8.91 1.63
CA HIS A 59 -7.31 -9.42 1.62
C HIS A 59 -8.01 -9.21 0.27
N HIS A 60 -7.84 -8.04 -0.35
CA HIS A 60 -8.51 -7.73 -1.63
C HIS A 60 -7.78 -8.33 -2.85
N LEU A 61 -6.44 -8.43 -2.84
CA LEU A 61 -5.68 -8.98 -3.98
C LEU A 61 -5.41 -10.50 -3.85
N ARG A 62 -5.70 -11.11 -2.69
CA ARG A 62 -5.62 -12.57 -2.51
C ARG A 62 -6.86 -13.30 -3.04
N TYR A 63 -8.00 -12.61 -3.16
CA TYR A 63 -9.26 -13.25 -3.57
C TYR A 63 -9.29 -13.66 -5.05
N GLU A 64 -8.46 -13.06 -5.92
CA GLU A 64 -8.45 -13.40 -7.35
C GLU A 64 -7.65 -14.67 -7.71
N ARG A 65 -6.94 -15.31 -6.76
CA ARG A 65 -6.25 -16.60 -7.00
C ARG A 65 -6.73 -17.77 -6.13
N GLY A 66 -7.94 -17.67 -5.59
CA GLY A 66 -8.57 -18.73 -4.77
C GLY A 66 -9.53 -19.67 -5.51
N PHE A 67 -9.67 -19.57 -6.84
CA PHE A 67 -10.56 -20.45 -7.61
C PHE A 67 -9.88 -20.93 -8.91
N SER A 68 -8.78 -21.68 -8.77
CA SER A 68 -8.41 -22.66 -9.80
C SER A 68 -8.70 -24.03 -9.21
N SER A 69 -9.96 -24.44 -9.40
CA SER A 69 -10.44 -25.77 -9.08
C SER A 69 -9.65 -26.79 -9.88
N SER A 70 -9.24 -27.85 -9.21
CA SER A 70 -9.03 -29.15 -9.84
C SER A 70 -10.25 -29.48 -10.71
N VAL A 71 -10.06 -29.64 -12.03
CA VAL A 71 -10.65 -30.68 -12.90
C VAL A 71 -9.68 -30.86 -14.08
#